data_AF-A0A2S2PND3-F1
#
_entry.id   AF-A0A2S2PND3-F1
#
_cell.length_a   1.000
_cell.length_b   1.000
_cell.length_c   1.000
_cell.angle_alpha   90.00
_cell.angle_beta   90.00
_cell.angle_gamma   90.00
#
_symmetry.space_group_name_H-M   'P 1'
#
loop_
_entity.id
_entity.type
_entity.pdbx_description
1 polymer ?
#
loop_
_entity_poly.entity_id
_entity_poly.type
_entity_poly.pdbx_seq_one_letter_code
_entity_poly.pdbx_strand_id
1 'polypeptide(L)'
;NKFGIEELIDRRKIWAIKLKLSKEALTKKHIQVCSKHFTQSDYFSQRSKGLRSRLKSTSVPSLNLPKSSVFLSSPKKRTSPKKRASTSKINDEVQLCECHNENLDVNSSVSVQLDDDSVGSNEANDLTSSQ
;
A
#
# COMPACT_ATOMS: atom_id res chain seq x y z
N ASN A 1 -9.21 5.11 14.83
CA ASN A 1 -10.10 4.05 14.30
C ASN A 1 -11.06 3.69 15.43
N LYS A 2 -12.39 3.70 15.24
CA LYS A 2 -13.37 3.51 16.33
C LYS A 2 -13.36 2.11 16.99
N PHE A 3 -12.42 1.24 16.60
CA PHE A 3 -12.42 -0.18 16.96
C PHE A 3 -11.15 -0.68 17.64
N GLY A 4 -10.27 0.19 18.15
CA GLY A 4 -9.10 -0.25 18.96
C GLY A 4 -8.05 -1.10 18.22
N ILE A 5 -8.34 -1.56 17.01
CA ILE A 5 -7.40 -2.19 16.10
C ILE A 5 -6.64 -1.06 15.42
N GLU A 6 -5.39 -0.88 15.83
CA GLU A 6 -4.42 -0.03 15.15
C GLU A 6 -4.01 -0.73 13.86
N GLU A 7 -4.95 -0.76 12.91
CA GLU A 7 -4.75 -1.32 11.59
C GLU A 7 -3.59 -0.57 10.94
N LEU A 8 -2.54 -1.30 10.57
CA LEU A 8 -1.34 -0.76 9.96
C LEU A 8 -1.66 -0.29 8.54
N ILE A 9 -2.26 0.88 8.45
CA ILE A 9 -2.70 1.47 7.20
C ILE A 9 -1.47 2.05 6.48
N ASP A 10 -1.15 1.48 5.32
CA ASP A 10 -0.15 2.01 4.40
C ASP A 10 -0.64 3.34 3.78
N ARG A 11 -0.23 4.43 4.42
CA ARG A 11 -0.67 5.79 4.10
C ARG A 11 -0.17 6.27 2.74
N ARG A 12 0.98 5.75 2.30
CA ARG A 12 1.54 6.06 0.98
C ARG A 12 0.66 5.51 -0.12
N LYS A 13 0.13 4.30 0.04
CA LYS A 13 -0.87 3.72 -0.87
C LYS A 13 -2.15 4.55 -0.90
N ILE A 14 -2.64 5.00 0.26
CA ILE A 14 -3.83 5.87 0.31
C ILE A 14 -3.61 7.16 -0.47
N TRP A 15 -2.48 7.83 -0.27
CA TRP A 15 -2.14 9.06 -1.01
C TRP A 15 -2.14 8.81 -2.51
N ALA A 16 -1.53 7.71 -2.97
CA ALA A 16 -1.51 7.36 -4.39
C ALA A 16 -2.90 7.10 -4.96
N ILE A 17 -3.78 6.41 -4.23
CA ILE A 17 -5.16 6.17 -4.67
C ILE A 17 -5.91 7.49 -4.79
N LYS A 18 -5.82 8.37 -3.78
CA LYS A 18 -6.53 9.66 -3.74
C LYS A 18 -6.06 10.61 -4.84
N LEU A 19 -4.76 10.66 -5.08
CA LEU A 19 -4.14 11.51 -6.09
C LEU A 19 -4.11 10.86 -7.49
N LYS A 20 -4.62 9.62 -7.62
CA LYS A 20 -4.57 8.81 -8.85
C LYS A 20 -3.16 8.71 -9.45
N LEU A 21 -2.17 8.51 -8.58
CA LEU A 21 -0.79 8.30 -9.00
C LEU A 21 -0.66 6.91 -9.65
N SER A 22 0.17 6.81 -10.69
CA SER A 22 0.49 5.55 -11.35
C SER A 22 1.32 4.63 -10.44
N LYS A 23 1.35 3.34 -10.76
CA LYS A 23 2.21 2.36 -10.05
C LYS A 23 3.69 2.75 -10.12
N GLU A 24 4.12 3.32 -11.24
CA GLU A 24 5.48 3.84 -11.44
C GLU A 24 5.79 5.04 -10.52
N ALA A 25 4.80 5.88 -10.22
CA ALA A 25 5.01 6.96 -9.27
C ALA A 25 5.24 6.44 -7.85
N LEU A 26 4.67 5.29 -7.50
CA LEU A 26 4.87 4.64 -6.20
C LEU A 26 6.27 4.02 -6.03
N THR A 27 6.94 3.63 -7.12
CA THR A 27 8.32 3.08 -7.05
C THR A 27 9.37 4.16 -6.78
N LYS A 28 9.07 5.43 -7.09
CA LYS A 28 9.98 6.55 -6.83
C LYS A 28 10.28 6.66 -5.34
N LYS A 29 11.54 6.88 -4.97
CA LYS A 29 11.92 7.06 -3.55
C LYS A 29 11.17 8.21 -2.88
N HIS A 30 11.03 9.33 -3.59
CA HIS A 30 10.41 10.55 -3.09
C HIS A 30 9.20 10.94 -3.94
N ILE A 31 8.07 11.20 -3.29
CA ILE A 31 6.86 11.77 -3.90
C ILE A 31 6.57 13.06 -3.16
N GLN A 32 6.42 14.15 -3.91
CA GLN A 32 6.07 15.45 -3.35
C GLN A 32 4.64 15.79 -3.71
N VAL A 33 3.91 16.35 -2.75
CA VAL A 33 2.52 16.80 -2.90
C VAL A 33 2.46 18.23 -2.39
N CYS A 34 1.88 19.14 -3.18
CA CYS A 34 1.78 20.54 -2.77
C CYS A 34 0.80 20.72 -1.61
N SER A 35 1.00 21.77 -0.80
CA SER A 35 0.18 22.06 0.39
C SER A 35 -1.31 22.27 0.08
N LYS A 36 -1.64 22.67 -1.16
CA LYS A 36 -3.02 22.93 -1.62
C LYS A 36 -3.92 21.69 -1.60
N HIS A 37 -3.36 20.49 -1.43
CA HIS A 37 -4.13 19.25 -1.32
C HIS A 37 -4.57 18.93 0.11
N PHE A 38 -4.13 19.70 1.10
CA PHE A 38 -4.41 19.51 2.52
C PHE A 38 -5.19 20.68 3.08
N THR A 39 -6.02 20.41 4.09
CA THR A 39 -6.74 21.44 4.82
C THR A 39 -5.87 22.00 5.95
N GLN A 40 -6.17 23.20 6.46
CA GLN A 40 -5.41 23.80 7.55
C GLN A 40 -5.43 22.93 8.83
N SER A 41 -6.49 22.15 9.04
CA SER A 41 -6.62 21.24 10.18
C SER A 41 -5.77 19.97 10.06
N ASP A 42 -5.28 19.63 8.86
CA ASP A 42 -4.35 18.52 8.64
C ASP A 42 -2.92 18.85 9.11
N TYR A 43 -2.63 20.13 9.29
CA TYR A 43 -1.37 20.60 9.83
C TYR A 43 -1.38 20.61 11.36
N PHE A 44 -0.20 20.48 11.95
CA PHE A 44 -0.03 20.79 13.36
C PHE A 44 -0.24 22.29 13.58
N SER A 45 -1.04 22.64 14.59
CA SER A 45 -1.23 24.04 14.98
C SER A 45 0.11 24.63 15.38
N GLN A 46 0.62 25.59 14.62
CA GLN A 46 1.88 26.27 14.93
C GLN A 46 1.71 27.03 16.25
N ARG A 47 2.36 26.57 17.33
CA ARG A 47 2.38 27.29 18.61
C ARG A 47 3.28 28.53 18.59
N SER A 48 4.19 28.63 17.62
CA SER A 48 5.18 29.71 17.51
C SER A 48 5.29 30.21 16.07
N LYS A 49 5.34 31.55 15.94
CA LYS A 49 5.51 32.23 14.66
C LYS A 49 6.92 31.96 14.13
N GLY A 50 7.06 31.44 12.91
CA GLY A 50 8.35 31.27 12.22
C GLY A 50 8.77 29.82 11.93
N LEU A 51 8.16 28.81 12.57
CA LEU A 51 8.44 27.41 12.23
C LEU A 51 7.67 26.99 10.98
N ARG A 52 8.26 26.13 10.14
CA ARG A 52 7.56 25.55 8.99
C ARG A 52 6.40 24.67 9.45
N SER A 53 5.24 24.84 8.82
CA SER A 53 4.06 24.03 9.11
C SER A 53 4.31 22.57 8.71
N ARG A 54 3.98 21.62 9.59
CA ARG A 54 4.15 20.18 9.37
C ARG A 54 2.79 19.50 9.30
N LEU A 55 2.66 18.54 8.39
CA LEU A 55 1.48 17.68 8.31
C LEU A 55 1.47 16.69 9.46
N LYS A 56 0.27 16.39 9.97
CA LYS A 56 0.06 15.26 10.88
C LYS A 56 0.45 13.96 10.19
N SER A 57 0.99 13.00 10.94
CA SER A 57 1.26 11.66 10.41
C SER A 57 0.00 10.98 9.87
N THR A 58 -1.17 11.41 10.35
CA THR A 58 -2.46 10.90 9.94
C THR A 58 -3.11 11.65 8.78
N SER A 59 -2.47 12.69 8.23
CA SER A 59 -3.09 13.50 7.19
C SER A 59 -3.20 12.74 5.86
N VAL A 60 -4.25 13.06 5.12
CA VAL A 60 -4.51 12.47 3.80
C VAL A 60 -4.96 13.60 2.85
N PRO A 61 -4.45 13.65 1.60
CA PRO A 61 -4.92 14.59 0.59
C PRO A 61 -6.44 14.50 0.42
N SER A 62 -7.11 15.62 0.60
CA SER A 62 -8.57 15.72 0.51
C SER A 62 -9.03 16.81 -0.47
N LEU A 63 -8.18 17.79 -0.74
CA LEU A 63 -8.49 18.93 -1.61
C LEU A 63 -7.93 18.75 -3.03
N ASN A 64 -8.60 19.37 -4.00
CA ASN A 64 -8.15 19.46 -5.40
C ASN A 64 -7.82 18.09 -6.02
N LEU A 65 -8.58 17.06 -5.66
CA LEU A 65 -8.36 15.72 -6.19
C LEU A 65 -8.80 15.64 -7.66
N PRO A 66 -8.15 14.81 -8.48
CA PRO A 66 -8.50 14.69 -9.89
C PRO A 66 -9.92 14.16 -10.04
N LYS A 67 -10.80 14.92 -10.70
CA LYS A 67 -12.17 14.48 -11.00
C LYS A 67 -12.11 13.22 -11.87
N SER A 68 -12.96 12.23 -11.61
CA SER A 68 -13.16 11.15 -12.57
C SER A 68 -13.95 11.70 -13.74
N SER A 69 -13.46 11.49 -14.96
CA SER A 69 -14.22 11.75 -16.18
C SER A 69 -15.36 10.75 -16.37
N VAL A 70 -15.23 9.57 -15.76
CA VAL A 70 -16.23 8.51 -15.88
C VAL A 70 -17.29 8.69 -14.80
N PHE A 71 -18.45 9.20 -15.19
CA PHE A 71 -19.67 9.13 -14.39
C PHE A 71 -20.33 7.76 -14.60
N LEU A 72 -19.71 6.69 -14.09
CA LEU A 72 -20.39 5.40 -14.07
C LEU A 72 -21.48 5.47 -13.01
N SER A 73 -22.73 5.35 -13.45
CA SER A 73 -23.79 4.94 -12.54
C SER A 73 -23.36 3.62 -11.91
N SER A 74 -23.48 3.53 -10.58
CA SER A 74 -23.13 2.30 -9.88
C SER A 74 -23.85 1.13 -10.54
N PRO A 75 -23.16 0.01 -10.82
CA PRO A 75 -23.77 -1.14 -11.47
C PRO A 75 -25.08 -1.49 -10.77
N LYS A 76 -26.18 -1.62 -11.52
CA LYS A 76 -27.47 -2.04 -10.96
C LYS A 76 -27.24 -3.28 -10.10
N LYS A 77 -27.76 -3.25 -8.86
CA LYS A 77 -27.62 -4.33 -7.89
C LYS A 77 -27.99 -5.65 -8.57
N ARG A 78 -27.02 -6.56 -8.72
CA ARG A 78 -27.29 -7.88 -9.29
C ARG A 78 -28.31 -8.57 -8.41
N THR A 79 -29.33 -9.19 -9.02
CA THR A 79 -30.23 -10.07 -8.29
C THR A 79 -29.42 -11.23 -7.70
N SER A 80 -29.69 -11.56 -6.44
CA SER A 80 -29.05 -12.69 -5.78
C SER A 80 -29.36 -13.97 -6.57
N PRO A 81 -28.40 -14.90 -6.74
CA PRO A 81 -28.65 -16.19 -7.37
C PRO A 81 -29.87 -16.87 -6.73
N LYS A 82 -30.81 -17.33 -7.57
CA LYS A 82 -31.98 -18.07 -7.09
C LYS A 82 -31.48 -19.33 -6.38
N LYS A 83 -31.88 -19.52 -5.12
CA LYS A 83 -31.50 -20.68 -4.31
C LYS A 83 -31.70 -21.95 -5.15
N ARG A 84 -30.64 -22.76 -5.31
CA ARG A 84 -30.78 -24.12 -5.86
C ARG A 84 -31.67 -24.88 -4.89
N ALA A 85 -32.79 -25.42 -5.36
CA ALA A 85 -33.62 -26.30 -4.56
C ALA A 85 -32.79 -27.54 -4.23
N SER A 86 -32.48 -27.73 -2.94
CA SER A 86 -31.90 -28.97 -2.43
C SER A 86 -32.96 -30.06 -2.56
N THR A 87 -32.89 -30.85 -3.63
CA THR A 87 -33.61 -32.12 -3.71
C THR A 87 -32.84 -33.12 -2.85
N SER A 88 -33.16 -33.15 -1.55
CA SER A 88 -32.77 -34.23 -0.66
C SER A 88 -33.54 -35.49 -1.06
N LYS A 89 -32.93 -36.30 -1.92
CA LYS A 89 -33.22 -37.73 -2.01
C LYS A 89 -32.14 -38.45 -1.22
N ILE A 90 -32.49 -38.89 -0.02
CA ILE A 90 -31.70 -39.86 0.74
C ILE A 90 -32.12 -41.23 0.21
N ASN A 91 -31.15 -41.99 -0.30
CA ASN A 91 -30.86 -43.38 0.06
C ASN A 91 -29.67 -43.88 -0.78
N ASP A 92 -28.57 -44.10 -0.08
CA ASP A 92 -27.52 -45.12 -0.24
C ASP A 92 -27.25 -45.68 -1.64
N GLU A 93 -26.11 -45.29 -2.25
CA GLU A 93 -24.98 -46.19 -2.56
C GLU A 93 -23.83 -45.38 -3.23
N VAL A 94 -22.71 -45.30 -2.51
CA VAL A 94 -21.32 -45.04 -2.89
C VAL A 94 -21.01 -44.42 -4.28
N GLN A 95 -20.50 -43.18 -4.30
CA GLN A 95 -19.35 -42.85 -5.15
C GLN A 95 -18.54 -41.70 -4.55
N LEU A 96 -17.51 -42.09 -3.81
CA LEU A 96 -16.43 -41.23 -3.35
C LEU A 96 -15.70 -40.67 -4.58
N CYS A 97 -15.83 -39.36 -4.86
CA CYS A 97 -14.95 -38.70 -5.81
C CYS A 97 -13.72 -38.19 -5.06
N GLU A 98 -12.71 -39.04 -4.96
CA GLU A 98 -11.32 -38.64 -4.75
C GLU A 98 -10.86 -37.80 -5.95
N CYS A 99 -10.89 -36.47 -5.84
CA CYS A 99 -9.99 -35.67 -6.65
C CYS A 99 -8.60 -35.73 -6.00
N HIS A 100 -7.83 -36.72 -6.47
CA HIS A 100 -6.39 -36.80 -6.27
C HIS A 100 -5.76 -35.44 -6.61
N ASN A 101 -5.29 -34.73 -5.57
CA ASN A 101 -4.30 -33.68 -5.74
C ASN A 101 -2.94 -34.38 -5.75
N GLU A 102 -2.52 -34.79 -6.94
CA GLU A 102 -1.14 -35.15 -7.16
C GLU A 102 -0.26 -33.90 -7.07
N ASN A 103 0.66 -33.96 -6.12
CA ASN A 103 1.77 -33.05 -5.89
C ASN A 103 2.52 -32.73 -7.18
N LEU A 104 2.83 -31.44 -7.39
CA LEU A 104 4.15 -31.05 -7.86
C LEU A 104 4.68 -29.92 -6.98
N ASP A 105 5.38 -30.37 -5.94
CA ASP A 105 6.55 -29.68 -5.39
C ASP A 105 7.48 -29.26 -6.54
N VAL A 106 7.71 -27.96 -6.68
CA VAL A 106 9.06 -27.49 -7.02
C VAL A 106 9.41 -26.43 -5.99
N ASN A 107 9.96 -26.91 -4.88
CA ASN A 107 11.10 -26.26 -4.24
C ASN A 107 12.08 -25.81 -5.32
N SER A 108 12.14 -24.50 -5.60
CA SER A 108 13.39 -23.90 -6.04
C SER A 108 13.93 -23.06 -4.89
N SER A 109 14.49 -23.79 -3.93
CA SER A 109 15.56 -23.29 -3.09
C SER A 109 16.71 -22.86 -3.99
N VAL A 110 16.85 -21.57 -4.23
CA VAL A 110 18.16 -20.98 -4.53
C VAL A 110 18.68 -20.41 -3.23
N SER A 111 19.53 -21.20 -2.60
CA SER A 111 20.48 -20.75 -1.60
C SER A 111 21.72 -20.19 -2.31
N VAL A 112 22.42 -19.31 -1.59
CA VAL A 112 23.81 -18.82 -1.77
C VAL A 112 24.06 -17.99 -3.05
N GLN A 113 24.76 -16.84 -3.01
CA GLN A 113 26.00 -16.57 -2.29
C GLN A 113 26.04 -15.15 -1.67
N LEU A 114 26.58 -15.11 -0.46
CA LEU A 114 27.14 -13.93 0.17
C LEU A 114 28.52 -13.71 -0.45
N ASP A 115 28.71 -12.58 -1.13
CA ASP A 115 30.05 -12.08 -1.39
C ASP A 115 30.29 -10.95 -0.39
N ASP A 116 30.98 -11.35 0.68
CA ASP A 116 31.77 -10.52 1.56
C ASP A 116 32.93 -9.96 0.73
N ASP A 117 33.00 -8.65 0.53
CA ASP A 117 34.27 -8.01 0.20
C ASP A 117 34.32 -6.57 0.70
N SER A 118 34.98 -6.47 1.85
CA SER A 118 36.16 -5.65 2.03
C SER A 118 36.02 -4.13 2.22
N VAL A 119 36.36 -3.79 3.46
CA VAL A 119 36.77 -2.50 4.01
C VAL A 119 37.81 -1.82 3.13
N GLY A 120 37.48 -0.62 2.65
CA GLY A 120 38.43 0.36 2.14
C GLY A 120 38.47 1.57 3.06
N SER A 121 39.32 1.52 4.08
CA SER A 121 39.75 2.68 4.85
C SER A 121 40.80 3.43 4.05
N ASN A 122 40.56 4.71 3.79
CA ASN A 122 41.56 5.68 3.38
C ASN A 122 41.10 7.01 3.98
N GLU A 123 41.48 7.26 5.23
CA GLU A 123 42.77 7.81 5.66
C GLU A 123 42.89 9.30 5.31
N ALA A 124 43.19 10.03 6.37
CA ALA A 124 43.19 11.48 6.47
C ALA A 124 44.14 12.13 5.47
N ASN A 125 43.79 13.34 5.03
CA ASN A 125 44.78 14.36 4.78
C ASN A 125 44.32 15.65 5.46
N ASP A 126 45.06 15.93 6.53
CA ASP A 126 45.06 17.10 7.38
C ASP A 126 45.94 18.18 6.72
N LEU A 127 45.56 19.46 6.88
CA LEU A 127 46.38 20.68 6.71
C LEU A 127 46.93 20.95 5.28
N THR A 128 46.80 22.14 4.69
CA THR A 128 47.49 23.34 5.16
C THR A 128 46.76 24.64 4.84
N SER A 129 46.81 25.52 5.84
CA SER A 129 46.64 26.96 5.75
C SER A 129 47.77 27.58 4.91
N SER A 130 47.45 28.50 4.00
CA SER A 130 48.40 29.49 3.49
C SER A 130 47.70 30.84 3.32
N GLN A 131 48.49 31.86 3.67
CA GLN A 131 48.19 33.26 3.90
C GLN A 131 47.68 34.03 2.67
#